data_AF-A0A8I2Z499-F1
#
_entry.id   AF-A0A8I2Z499-F1
#
_cell.length_a   1.000
_cell.length_b   1.000
_cell.length_c   1.000
_cell.angle_alpha   90.00
_cell.angle_beta   90.00
_cell.angle_gamma   90.00
#
_symmetry.space_group_name_H-M   'P 1'
#
loop_
_entity.id
_entity.type
_entity.pdbx_description
1 polymer ?
#
loop_
_entity_poly.entity_id
_entity_poly.type
_entity_poly.pdbx_seq_one_letter_code
_entity_poly.pdbx_strand_id
1 'polypeptide(L)'
;MQVDLEDLDDELTASVAYALGKSSNTGSWEGDEMDPGEDKDDDDDDDESVDSDDSDVDDQEAKARTVKSNVEKLDAILDTLFEYYTPHFADPDSDDAYYEYALLVQSFGKFVLPTYKSRHTQFLLFHFGQLSERLRDTFVGSLMHIFTEQNRPAFVRQAAATYLAGFVARGAHVPGDLVRTIFNLLLARMKSYRLRHDAHSRGPDMKRHQIYYSMAQAILYVYCFRWKDLVVSVPEHVDPEDASSYLGHELEWIHGLREELASHVYCRMNPLKICSPAIVDEFATLAHKLGLMYIFPRLAENQRLRLSQFVSDTYGNGGALRDTGGAQGEEAHQLLNMTAENDSSDEDDEDDEPDTDVDEDTATASENEDED
;
A
#
# COMPACT_ATOMS: atom_id res chain seq x y z
N MET A 1 0.65 6.35 20.33
CA MET A 1 0.07 5.13 19.76
C MET A 1 0.18 5.24 18.24
N GLN A 2 1.33 4.82 17.71
CA GLN A 2 1.56 4.61 16.29
C GLN A 2 1.39 3.11 16.11
N VAL A 3 0.27 2.70 15.53
CA VAL A 3 0.15 1.37 14.97
C VAL A 3 0.73 1.51 13.57
N ASP A 4 1.84 0.81 13.30
CA ASP A 4 2.41 0.71 11.97
C ASP A 4 1.34 0.05 11.08
N LEU A 5 0.77 0.85 10.18
CA LEU A 5 -0.34 0.47 9.31
C LEU A 5 0.11 -0.48 8.18
N GLU A 6 1.41 -0.79 8.10
CA GLU A 6 2.00 -1.79 7.21
C GLU A 6 2.11 -3.18 7.90
N ASP A 7 2.32 -3.24 9.22
CA ASP A 7 2.59 -4.53 9.93
C ASP A 7 1.35 -5.43 10.02
N LEU A 8 0.15 -4.84 10.14
CA LEU A 8 -1.11 -5.60 10.12
C LEU A 8 -1.47 -6.16 8.72
N ASP A 9 -0.90 -5.58 7.66
CA ASP A 9 -1.21 -5.98 6.28
C ASP A 9 -0.38 -7.19 5.83
N ASP A 10 0.84 -7.37 6.36
CA ASP A 10 1.67 -8.55 6.10
C ASP A 10 1.22 -9.75 6.93
N GLU A 11 0.76 -9.56 8.17
CA GLU A 11 0.27 -10.66 9.02
C GLU A 11 -1.08 -11.23 8.52
N LEU A 12 -1.98 -10.38 8.03
CA LEU A 12 -3.24 -10.82 7.40
C LEU A 12 -3.00 -11.49 6.04
N THR A 13 -2.03 -11.00 5.27
CA THR A 13 -1.68 -11.61 3.97
C THR A 13 -0.90 -12.92 4.17
N ALA A 14 -0.03 -13.00 5.18
CA ALA A 14 0.70 -14.20 5.55
C ALA A 14 -0.22 -15.28 6.14
N SER A 15 -1.20 -14.92 6.97
CA SER A 15 -2.21 -15.86 7.47
C SER A 15 -3.11 -16.41 6.37
N VAL A 16 -3.48 -15.59 5.37
CA VAL A 16 -4.18 -16.03 4.16
C VAL A 16 -3.29 -16.94 3.29
N ALA A 17 -2.01 -16.60 3.10
CA ALA A 17 -1.06 -17.44 2.37
C ALA A 17 -0.79 -18.77 3.08
N TYR A 18 -0.70 -18.77 4.40
CA TYR A 18 -0.54 -19.97 5.23
C TYR A 18 -1.78 -20.88 5.17
N ALA A 19 -2.98 -20.30 5.22
CA ALA A 19 -4.24 -21.04 5.03
C ALA A 19 -4.36 -21.65 3.61
N LEU A 20 -3.88 -20.96 2.58
CA LEU A 20 -3.82 -21.46 1.21
C LEU A 20 -2.73 -22.54 1.01
N GLY A 21 -1.61 -22.43 1.74
CA GLY A 21 -0.52 -23.42 1.73
C GLY A 21 -0.92 -24.78 2.31
N LYS A 22 -1.81 -24.82 3.31
CA LYS A 22 -2.33 -26.09 3.85
C LYS A 22 -3.24 -26.87 2.88
N SER A 23 -3.84 -26.20 1.90
CA SER A 23 -4.70 -26.85 0.90
C SER A 23 -3.93 -27.42 -0.31
N SER A 24 -2.62 -27.19 -0.40
CA SER A 24 -1.82 -27.52 -1.58
C SER A 24 -0.48 -28.20 -1.24
N ASN A 25 -0.47 -29.13 -0.28
CA ASN A 25 0.68 -30.03 -0.10
C ASN A 25 0.44 -31.40 -0.74
N THR A 26 0.69 -31.49 -2.05
CA THR A 26 1.13 -32.74 -2.68
C THR A 26 2.16 -32.45 -3.77
N GLY A 27 3.42 -32.69 -3.44
CA GLY A 27 4.42 -33.13 -4.42
C GLY A 27 5.64 -32.24 -4.58
N SER A 28 6.72 -32.63 -3.86
CA SER A 28 8.12 -32.67 -4.33
C SER A 28 8.72 -31.28 -4.65
N TRP A 29 9.85 -30.83 -4.10
CA TRP A 29 11.22 -31.29 -4.35
C TRP A 29 12.15 -30.52 -3.38
N GLU A 30 12.66 -31.18 -2.34
CA GLU A 30 13.94 -30.80 -1.75
C GLU A 30 14.84 -32.03 -1.80
N GLY A 31 15.94 -31.91 -2.53
CA GLY A 31 16.93 -32.96 -2.71
C GLY A 31 17.84 -33.02 -1.51
N ASP A 32 17.68 -34.09 -0.75
CA ASP A 32 18.43 -34.49 0.43
C ASP A 32 19.87 -34.91 0.06
N GLU A 33 20.86 -34.37 0.79
CA GLU A 33 22.24 -34.87 0.82
C GLU A 33 22.30 -36.05 1.80
N MET A 34 22.58 -37.25 1.30
CA MET A 34 22.79 -38.47 2.11
C MET A 34 24.05 -38.39 2.97
N ASP A 35 23.91 -38.58 4.29
CA ASP A 35 24.95 -39.16 5.17
C ASP A 35 24.31 -40.26 6.04
N PRO A 36 24.77 -41.53 5.97
CA PRO A 36 24.12 -42.63 6.69
C PRO A 36 24.86 -43.01 7.98
N GLY A 37 24.14 -42.97 9.10
CA GLY A 37 24.43 -43.84 10.25
C GLY A 37 24.31 -43.17 11.61
N GLU A 38 23.26 -43.49 12.35
CA GLU A 38 23.31 -44.17 13.65
C GLU A 38 21.89 -44.30 14.24
N ASP A 39 21.49 -45.54 14.52
CA ASP A 39 20.33 -45.87 15.34
C ASP A 39 20.59 -45.46 16.80
N LYS A 40 19.58 -44.88 17.48
CA LYS A 40 19.05 -45.35 18.79
C LYS A 40 17.98 -44.45 19.40
N ASP A 41 16.86 -45.12 19.70
CA ASP A 41 16.05 -45.12 20.93
C ASP A 41 15.38 -43.83 21.43
N ASP A 42 14.04 -43.88 21.37
CA ASP A 42 13.03 -43.51 22.38
C ASP A 42 13.46 -42.57 23.52
N ASP A 43 12.78 -41.43 23.62
CA ASP A 43 12.29 -40.91 24.90
C ASP A 43 11.00 -40.11 24.65
N ASP A 44 9.95 -40.52 25.36
CA ASP A 44 8.67 -39.84 25.57
C ASP A 44 8.92 -38.46 26.19
N ASP A 45 8.35 -37.40 25.61
CA ASP A 45 8.13 -36.15 26.33
C ASP A 45 6.68 -35.71 26.15
N ASP A 46 6.01 -35.62 27.30
CA ASP A 46 4.62 -35.27 27.54
C ASP A 46 4.18 -34.00 26.79
N ASP A 47 3.29 -34.16 25.81
CA ASP A 47 2.49 -33.07 25.26
C ASP A 47 1.39 -32.75 26.30
N GLU A 48 1.71 -31.86 27.24
CA GLU A 48 0.69 -31.20 28.05
C GLU A 48 -0.22 -30.42 27.11
N SER A 49 -1.35 -31.04 26.79
CA SER A 49 -2.48 -30.43 26.09
C SER A 49 -2.94 -29.21 26.90
N VAL A 50 -2.40 -28.05 26.55
CA VAL A 50 -2.99 -26.76 26.87
C VAL A 50 -4.40 -26.76 26.27
N ASP A 51 -5.38 -26.72 27.15
CA ASP A 51 -6.81 -26.55 26.85
C ASP A 51 -6.99 -25.21 26.11
N SER A 52 -6.72 -25.24 24.81
CA SER A 52 -7.07 -24.17 23.88
C SER A 52 -8.57 -24.23 23.74
N ASP A 53 -9.24 -23.21 24.27
CA ASP A 53 -10.67 -22.95 24.10
C ASP A 53 -11.08 -23.23 22.64
N ASP A 54 -11.79 -24.34 22.44
CA ASP A 54 -12.21 -24.88 21.14
C ASP A 54 -13.13 -23.90 20.37
N SER A 55 -13.64 -22.88 21.06
CA SER A 55 -14.47 -21.81 20.49
C SER A 55 -13.69 -20.82 19.62
N ASP A 56 -12.38 -20.61 19.86
CA ASP A 56 -11.57 -19.65 19.10
C ASP A 56 -11.13 -20.19 17.72
N VAL A 57 -11.03 -21.51 17.57
CA VAL A 57 -10.60 -22.17 16.32
C VAL A 57 -11.71 -22.13 15.28
N ASP A 58 -12.96 -22.38 15.69
CA ASP A 58 -14.13 -22.34 14.82
C ASP A 58 -14.41 -20.93 14.26
N ASP A 59 -14.18 -19.89 15.08
CA ASP A 59 -14.33 -18.48 14.69
C ASP A 59 -13.26 -18.03 13.68
N GLN A 60 -12.02 -18.48 13.85
CA GLN A 60 -10.95 -18.21 12.88
C GLN A 60 -11.21 -18.92 11.55
N GLU A 61 -11.68 -20.17 11.59
CA GLU A 61 -12.00 -20.93 10.38
C GLU A 61 -13.22 -20.34 9.64
N ALA A 62 -14.25 -19.88 10.36
CA ALA A 62 -15.40 -19.19 9.79
C ALA A 62 -15.03 -17.84 9.14
N LYS A 63 -14.13 -17.07 9.77
CA LYS A 63 -13.56 -15.84 9.20
C LYS A 63 -12.77 -16.14 7.93
N ALA A 64 -11.92 -17.17 7.94
CA ALA A 64 -11.15 -17.59 6.78
C ALA A 64 -12.04 -18.01 5.60
N ARG A 65 -13.10 -18.79 5.86
CA ARG A 65 -14.11 -19.17 4.85
C ARG A 65 -14.81 -17.95 4.25
N THR A 66 -15.19 -16.98 5.09
CA THR A 66 -15.85 -15.75 4.64
C THR A 66 -14.92 -14.89 3.77
N VAL A 67 -13.66 -14.72 4.18
CA VAL A 67 -12.65 -14.00 3.40
C VAL A 67 -12.43 -14.69 2.05
N LYS A 68 -12.28 -16.01 2.04
CA LYS A 68 -12.13 -16.79 0.81
C LYS A 68 -13.32 -16.57 -0.14
N SER A 69 -14.55 -16.67 0.36
CA SER A 69 -15.75 -16.42 -0.45
C SER A 69 -15.79 -15.00 -1.02
N ASN A 70 -15.36 -14.01 -0.23
CA ASN A 70 -15.31 -12.62 -0.70
C ASN A 70 -14.23 -12.40 -1.77
N VAL A 71 -13.08 -13.07 -1.67
CA VAL A 71 -12.04 -13.06 -2.71
C VAL A 71 -12.55 -13.67 -4.01
N GLU A 72 -13.19 -14.83 -3.95
CA GLU A 72 -13.77 -15.49 -5.13
C GLU A 72 -14.85 -14.62 -5.81
N LYS A 73 -15.71 -13.96 -5.02
CA LYS A 73 -16.69 -13.00 -5.55
C LYS A 73 -16.03 -11.81 -6.24
N LEU A 74 -14.98 -11.26 -5.63
CA LEU A 74 -14.26 -10.11 -6.19
C LEU A 74 -13.58 -10.49 -7.51
N ASP A 75 -13.00 -11.69 -7.58
CA ASP A 75 -12.39 -12.23 -8.80
C ASP A 75 -13.43 -12.36 -9.92
N ALA A 76 -14.58 -12.99 -9.63
CA ALA A 76 -15.69 -13.12 -10.58
C ALA A 76 -16.24 -11.76 -11.07
N ILE A 77 -16.30 -10.75 -10.20
CA ILE A 77 -16.70 -9.39 -10.57
C ILE A 77 -15.66 -8.77 -11.52
N LEU A 78 -14.37 -8.91 -11.22
CA LEU A 78 -13.30 -8.38 -12.07
C LEU A 78 -13.28 -9.07 -13.43
N ASP A 79 -13.41 -10.40 -13.48
CA ASP A 79 -13.52 -11.14 -14.73
C ASP A 79 -14.71 -10.68 -15.57
N THR A 80 -15.87 -10.49 -14.94
CA THR A 80 -17.06 -9.95 -15.63
C THR A 80 -16.80 -8.56 -16.18
N LEU A 81 -16.11 -7.69 -15.44
CA LEU A 81 -15.74 -6.35 -15.91
C LEU A 81 -14.73 -6.42 -17.07
N PHE A 82 -13.74 -7.30 -17.00
CA PHE A 82 -12.80 -7.50 -18.10
C PHE A 82 -13.50 -7.99 -19.36
N GLU A 83 -14.37 -8.99 -19.25
CA GLU A 83 -15.17 -9.51 -20.37
C GLU A 83 -16.06 -8.41 -20.97
N TYR A 84 -16.71 -7.61 -20.12
CA TYR A 84 -17.56 -6.50 -20.57
C TYR A 84 -16.79 -5.42 -21.32
N TYR A 85 -15.64 -4.98 -20.80
CA TYR A 85 -14.87 -3.88 -21.40
C TYR A 85 -14.00 -4.33 -22.58
N THR A 86 -13.58 -5.59 -22.67
CA THR A 86 -12.67 -6.08 -23.73
C THR A 86 -13.13 -5.71 -25.15
N PRO A 87 -14.41 -5.87 -25.55
CA PRO A 87 -14.88 -5.46 -26.86
C PRO A 87 -14.75 -3.95 -27.16
N HIS A 88 -14.88 -3.10 -26.13
CA HIS A 88 -14.74 -1.64 -26.26
C HIS A 88 -13.30 -1.22 -26.56
N PHE A 89 -12.33 -2.08 -26.22
CA PHE A 89 -10.91 -1.86 -26.44
C PHE A 89 -10.34 -2.71 -27.59
N ALA A 90 -11.19 -3.26 -28.46
CA ALA A 90 -10.74 -4.03 -29.63
C ALA A 90 -9.92 -3.17 -30.62
N ASP A 91 -10.23 -1.87 -30.72
CA ASP A 91 -9.40 -0.86 -31.36
C ASP A 91 -8.99 0.21 -30.33
N PRO A 92 -7.85 0.02 -29.62
CA PRO A 92 -7.40 0.90 -28.55
C PRO A 92 -7.12 2.35 -28.97
N ASP A 93 -6.88 2.59 -30.26
CA ASP A 93 -6.57 3.92 -30.80
C ASP A 93 -7.84 4.68 -31.25
N SER A 94 -9.00 4.03 -31.23
CA SER A 94 -10.28 4.65 -31.54
C SER A 94 -10.70 5.72 -30.52
N ASP A 95 -11.50 6.68 -30.96
CA ASP A 95 -12.06 7.69 -30.06
C ASP A 95 -13.02 7.09 -29.03
N ASP A 96 -13.78 6.06 -29.41
CA ASP A 96 -14.71 5.36 -28.51
C ASP A 96 -13.95 4.70 -27.35
N ALA A 97 -12.87 3.96 -27.64
CA ALA A 97 -12.01 3.37 -26.62
C ALA A 97 -11.43 4.43 -25.67
N TYR A 98 -11.01 5.58 -26.23
CA TYR A 98 -10.54 6.69 -25.43
C TYR A 98 -11.62 7.27 -24.51
N TYR A 99 -12.85 7.49 -24.99
CA TYR A 99 -13.93 8.02 -24.17
C TYR A 99 -14.30 7.08 -23.02
N GLU A 100 -14.42 5.78 -23.30
CA GLU A 100 -14.69 4.76 -22.28
C GLU A 100 -13.57 4.72 -21.23
N TYR A 101 -12.31 4.74 -21.68
CA TYR A 101 -11.18 4.75 -20.75
C TYR A 101 -11.11 6.04 -19.92
N ALA A 102 -11.36 7.20 -20.53
CA ALA A 102 -11.37 8.47 -19.81
C ALA A 102 -12.45 8.47 -18.71
N LEU A 103 -13.61 7.86 -18.96
CA LEU A 103 -14.67 7.68 -17.98
C LEU A 103 -14.25 6.74 -16.84
N LEU A 104 -13.58 5.63 -17.16
CA LEU A 104 -12.99 4.73 -16.17
C LEU A 104 -11.96 5.46 -15.29
N VAL A 105 -11.06 6.24 -15.89
CA VAL A 105 -10.04 7.02 -15.17
C VAL A 105 -10.68 8.09 -14.27
N GLN A 106 -11.71 8.77 -14.75
CA GLN A 106 -12.46 9.74 -13.94
C GLN A 106 -13.14 9.06 -12.74
N SER A 107 -13.78 7.92 -12.97
CA SER A 107 -14.43 7.13 -11.91
C SER A 107 -13.41 6.61 -10.90
N PHE A 108 -12.25 6.15 -11.36
CA PHE A 108 -11.14 5.74 -10.51
C PHE A 108 -10.68 6.88 -9.60
N GLY A 109 -10.48 8.08 -10.14
CA GLY A 109 -10.09 9.25 -9.36
C GLY A 109 -11.12 9.69 -8.32
N LYS A 110 -12.41 9.47 -8.60
CA LYS A 110 -13.53 9.85 -7.71
C LYS A 110 -13.80 8.83 -6.61
N PHE A 111 -13.73 7.53 -6.92
CA PHE A 111 -14.20 6.47 -6.02
C PHE A 111 -13.07 5.60 -5.50
N VAL A 112 -12.16 5.15 -6.35
CA VAL A 112 -11.11 4.20 -5.94
C VAL A 112 -9.98 4.91 -5.21
N LEU A 113 -9.54 6.06 -5.73
CA LEU A 113 -8.42 6.81 -5.18
C LEU A 113 -8.64 7.29 -3.73
N PRO A 114 -9.85 7.74 -3.33
CA PRO A 114 -10.12 8.09 -1.94
C PRO A 114 -10.43 6.89 -1.05
N THR A 115 -10.68 5.71 -1.62
CA THR A 115 -11.00 4.49 -0.86
C THR A 115 -9.71 3.85 -0.34
N TYR A 116 -9.58 3.85 0.98
CA TYR A 116 -8.42 3.27 1.66
C TYR A 116 -8.33 1.76 1.38
N LYS A 117 -7.10 1.28 1.12
CA LYS A 117 -6.78 -0.15 0.91
C LYS A 117 -7.58 -0.86 -0.21
N SER A 118 -8.09 -0.14 -1.21
CA SER A 118 -8.54 -0.79 -2.45
C SER A 118 -7.34 -1.36 -3.21
N ARG A 119 -7.31 -2.68 -3.44
CA ARG A 119 -6.14 -3.40 -3.97
C ARG A 119 -6.33 -4.06 -5.33
N HIS A 120 -7.55 -4.20 -5.83
CA HIS A 120 -7.79 -5.01 -7.03
C HIS A 120 -8.44 -4.22 -8.16
N THR A 121 -9.22 -3.18 -7.86
CA THR A 121 -9.94 -2.41 -8.89
C THR A 121 -8.99 -1.72 -9.88
N GLN A 122 -7.76 -1.39 -9.48
CA GLN A 122 -6.79 -0.77 -10.38
C GLN A 122 -6.30 -1.69 -11.50
N PHE A 123 -6.44 -3.02 -11.38
CA PHE A 123 -6.02 -3.95 -12.44
C PHE A 123 -6.78 -3.70 -13.75
N LEU A 124 -8.05 -3.31 -13.67
CA LEU A 124 -8.86 -2.93 -14.83
C LEU A 124 -8.21 -1.76 -15.58
N LEU A 125 -7.85 -0.70 -14.85
CA LEU A 125 -7.22 0.49 -15.43
C LEU A 125 -5.83 0.21 -15.96
N PHE A 126 -5.06 -0.64 -15.26
CA PHE A 126 -3.69 -1.00 -15.65
C PHE A 126 -3.70 -1.82 -16.94
N HIS A 127 -4.63 -2.77 -17.06
CA HIS A 127 -4.75 -3.63 -18.23
C HIS A 127 -5.10 -2.85 -19.49
N PHE A 128 -6.16 -2.04 -19.47
CA PHE A 128 -6.58 -1.28 -20.66
C PHE A 128 -5.67 -0.07 -20.92
N GLY A 129 -5.14 0.55 -19.86
CA GLY A 129 -4.29 1.74 -19.97
C GLY A 129 -2.96 1.52 -20.69
N GLN A 130 -2.51 0.27 -20.82
CA GLN A 130 -1.26 -0.05 -21.51
C GLN A 130 -1.47 -0.51 -22.97
N LEU A 131 -2.72 -0.57 -23.46
CA LEU A 131 -3.04 -1.02 -24.83
C LEU A 131 -2.72 0.02 -25.92
N SER A 132 -2.79 1.31 -25.58
CA SER A 132 -2.42 2.41 -26.47
C SER A 132 -1.69 3.50 -25.70
N GLU A 133 -0.81 4.23 -26.38
CA GLU A 133 -0.11 5.38 -25.83
C GLU A 133 -1.08 6.46 -25.36
N ARG A 134 -2.16 6.71 -26.10
CA ARG A 134 -3.17 7.73 -25.76
C ARG A 134 -3.88 7.42 -24.45
N LEU A 135 -4.21 6.14 -24.22
CA LEU A 135 -4.86 5.68 -22.99
C LEU A 135 -3.90 5.79 -21.80
N ARG A 136 -2.65 5.34 -22.00
CA ARG A 136 -1.58 5.42 -21.01
C ARG A 136 -1.34 6.84 -20.52
N ASP A 137 -1.26 7.78 -21.46
CA ASP A 137 -1.04 9.19 -21.17
C ASP A 137 -2.20 9.81 -20.42
N THR A 138 -3.43 9.39 -20.71
CA THR A 138 -4.63 9.84 -19.99
C THR A 138 -4.58 9.41 -18.53
N PHE A 139 -4.19 8.16 -18.27
CA PHE A 139 -4.10 7.65 -16.91
C PHE A 139 -2.95 8.30 -16.11
N VAL A 140 -1.74 8.29 -16.68
CA VAL A 140 -0.55 8.90 -16.07
C VAL A 140 -0.76 10.39 -15.86
N GLY A 141 -1.28 11.10 -16.87
CA GLY A 141 -1.59 12.53 -16.80
C GLY A 141 -2.60 12.84 -15.69
N SER A 142 -3.65 12.04 -15.56
CA SER A 142 -4.66 12.21 -14.51
C SER A 142 -4.08 11.99 -13.11
N LEU A 143 -3.28 10.94 -12.91
CA LEU A 143 -2.60 10.69 -11.62
C LEU A 143 -1.61 11.81 -11.27
N MET A 144 -0.82 12.25 -12.25
CA MET A 144 0.14 13.34 -12.06
C MET A 144 -0.55 14.67 -11.72
N HIS A 145 -1.68 14.96 -12.37
CA HIS A 145 -2.50 16.12 -12.05
C HIS A 145 -2.97 16.07 -10.59
N ILE A 146 -3.60 14.96 -10.18
CA ILE A 146 -4.11 14.79 -8.80
C ILE A 146 -2.97 14.89 -7.78
N PHE A 147 -1.84 14.23 -8.03
CA PHE A 147 -0.66 14.27 -7.16
C PHE A 147 -0.11 15.70 -6.97
N THR A 148 -0.10 16.51 -8.02
CA THR A 148 0.47 17.87 -8.00
C THR A 148 -0.51 18.95 -7.52
N GLU A 149 -1.82 18.67 -7.53
CA GLU A 149 -2.87 19.59 -7.12
C GLU A 149 -2.87 19.83 -5.59
N GLN A 150 -2.50 21.04 -5.15
CA GLN A 150 -2.38 21.36 -3.73
C GLN A 150 -3.72 21.46 -2.99
N ASN A 151 -4.82 21.67 -3.73
CA ASN A 151 -6.17 21.79 -3.17
C ASN A 151 -6.79 20.43 -2.80
N ARG A 152 -6.15 19.32 -3.19
CA ARG A 152 -6.60 17.97 -2.86
C ARG A 152 -6.09 17.54 -1.47
N PRO A 153 -6.88 16.75 -0.71
CA PRO A 153 -6.42 16.18 0.54
C PRO A 153 -5.11 15.40 0.37
N ALA A 154 -4.22 15.48 1.37
CA ALA A 154 -2.89 14.87 1.29
C ALA A 154 -2.95 13.37 0.98
N PHE A 155 -3.83 12.61 1.65
CA PHE A 155 -3.95 11.16 1.45
C PHE A 155 -4.32 10.78 0.00
N VAL A 156 -5.16 11.57 -0.67
CA VAL A 156 -5.54 11.35 -2.08
C VAL A 156 -4.33 11.56 -3.00
N ARG A 157 -3.54 12.59 -2.71
CA ARG A 157 -2.31 12.88 -3.46
C ARG A 157 -1.24 11.82 -3.24
N GLN A 158 -1.13 11.29 -2.02
CA GLN A 158 -0.26 10.16 -1.69
C GLN A 158 -0.70 8.89 -2.44
N ALA A 159 -2.00 8.58 -2.43
CA ALA A 159 -2.56 7.48 -3.20
C ALA A 159 -2.26 7.61 -4.69
N ALA A 160 -2.42 8.82 -5.27
CA ALA A 160 -2.06 9.07 -6.67
C ALA A 160 -0.59 8.78 -6.97
N ALA A 161 0.34 9.19 -6.09
CA ALA A 161 1.76 8.87 -6.23
C ALA A 161 2.03 7.35 -6.15
N THR A 162 1.37 6.64 -5.24
CA THR A 162 1.49 5.19 -5.08
C THR A 162 0.95 4.44 -6.29
N TYR A 163 -0.23 4.79 -6.80
CA TYR A 163 -0.79 4.17 -7.99
C TYR A 163 0.04 4.47 -9.24
N LEU A 164 0.58 5.69 -9.36
CA LEU A 164 1.49 6.05 -10.44
C LEU A 164 2.75 5.19 -10.42
N ALA A 165 3.38 5.05 -9.25
CA ALA A 165 4.55 4.19 -9.08
C ALA A 165 4.23 2.72 -9.38
N GLY A 166 3.08 2.23 -8.91
CA GLY A 166 2.58 0.89 -9.16
C GLY A 166 2.39 0.59 -10.64
N PHE A 167 1.80 1.53 -11.38
CA PHE A 167 1.57 1.40 -12.83
C PHE A 167 2.88 1.38 -13.61
N VAL A 168 3.80 2.30 -13.30
CA VAL A 168 5.11 2.38 -13.97
C VAL A 168 5.98 1.16 -13.65
N ALA A 169 5.94 0.66 -12.42
CA ALA A 169 6.74 -0.47 -12.00
C ALA A 169 6.23 -1.81 -12.55
N ARG A 170 4.90 -2.04 -12.53
CA ARG A 170 4.30 -3.35 -12.88
C ARG A 170 3.71 -3.43 -14.27
N GLY A 171 3.51 -2.30 -14.96
CA GLY A 171 2.94 -2.28 -16.29
C GLY A 171 3.88 -2.94 -17.30
N ALA A 172 3.50 -4.14 -17.76
CA ALA A 172 4.31 -4.95 -18.67
C ALA A 172 4.57 -4.26 -20.02
N HIS A 173 3.59 -3.50 -20.52
CA HIS A 173 3.69 -2.78 -21.80
C HIS A 173 3.99 -1.28 -21.62
N VAL A 174 4.50 -0.88 -20.44
CA VAL A 174 4.94 0.50 -20.19
C VAL A 174 6.37 0.68 -20.72
N PRO A 175 6.60 1.57 -21.71
CA PRO A 175 7.90 1.75 -22.33
C PRO A 175 8.90 2.42 -21.37
N GLY A 176 10.16 2.03 -21.48
CA GLY A 176 11.24 2.57 -20.64
C GLY A 176 11.38 4.09 -20.70
N ASP A 177 11.09 4.72 -21.84
CA ASP A 177 11.10 6.19 -21.97
C ASP A 177 10.07 6.87 -21.06
N LEU A 178 8.88 6.27 -20.91
CA LEU A 178 7.87 6.77 -20.00
C LEU A 178 8.27 6.56 -18.55
N VAL A 179 8.89 5.41 -18.22
CA VAL A 179 9.46 5.16 -16.89
C VAL A 179 10.46 6.25 -16.54
N ARG A 180 11.45 6.51 -17.40
CA ARG A 180 12.47 7.55 -17.22
C ARG A 180 11.84 8.93 -17.06
N THR A 181 10.83 9.25 -17.87
CA THR A 181 10.13 10.54 -17.82
C THR A 181 9.43 10.74 -16.47
N ILE A 182 8.64 9.76 -16.02
CA ILE A 182 7.91 9.85 -14.75
C ILE A 182 8.88 9.86 -13.57
N PHE A 183 9.90 9.02 -13.60
CA PHE A 183 10.93 8.94 -12.57
C PHE A 183 11.67 10.28 -12.41
N ASN A 184 12.09 10.91 -13.50
CA ASN A 184 12.72 12.24 -13.48
C ASN A 184 11.77 13.34 -13.01
N LEU A 185 10.48 13.27 -13.36
CA LEU A 185 9.48 14.24 -12.90
C LEU A 185 9.29 14.13 -11.38
N LEU A 186 9.20 12.91 -10.84
CA LEU A 186 9.13 12.66 -9.40
C LEU A 186 10.41 13.16 -8.69
N LEU A 187 11.60 12.85 -9.21
CA LEU A 187 12.87 13.35 -8.66
C LEU A 187 12.93 14.88 -8.67
N ALA A 188 12.56 15.54 -9.77
CA ALA A 188 12.57 17.00 -9.87
C ALA A 188 11.61 17.65 -8.86
N ARG A 189 10.43 17.05 -8.64
CA ARG A 189 9.46 17.48 -7.62
C ARG A 189 10.01 17.27 -6.22
N MET A 190 10.62 16.11 -5.95
CA MET A 190 11.25 15.78 -4.68
C MET A 190 12.39 16.75 -4.36
N LYS A 191 13.25 17.06 -5.33
CA LYS A 191 14.31 18.08 -5.24
C LYS A 191 13.74 19.45 -4.90
N SER A 192 12.72 19.89 -5.63
CA SER A 192 12.05 21.17 -5.39
C SER A 192 11.41 21.27 -4.00
N TYR A 193 10.93 20.15 -3.46
CA TYR A 193 10.43 20.09 -2.09
C TYR A 193 11.58 20.17 -1.08
N ARG A 194 12.64 19.37 -1.27
CA ARG A 194 13.83 19.34 -0.40
C ARG A 194 14.46 20.73 -0.26
N LEU A 195 14.68 21.45 -1.36
CA LEU A 195 15.28 22.78 -1.34
C LEU A 195 14.48 23.80 -0.51
N ARG A 196 13.14 23.65 -0.44
CA ARG A 196 12.27 24.56 0.33
C ARG A 196 12.18 24.20 1.81
N HIS A 197 12.29 22.91 2.15
CA HIS A 197 11.92 22.42 3.48
C HIS A 197 13.09 21.85 4.30
N ASP A 198 14.14 21.33 3.67
CA ASP A 198 15.20 20.58 4.37
C ASP A 198 16.01 21.45 5.34
N ALA A 199 16.31 22.71 4.96
CA ALA A 199 17.07 23.63 5.80
C ALA A 199 16.41 23.92 7.16
N HIS A 200 15.07 23.86 7.21
CA HIS A 200 14.26 24.10 8.40
C HIS A 200 13.80 22.79 9.08
N SER A 201 14.11 21.64 8.47
CA SER A 201 13.75 20.34 9.03
C SER A 201 14.62 20.01 10.24
N ARG A 202 13.98 19.51 11.30
CA ARG A 202 14.63 19.03 12.54
C ARG A 202 14.90 17.53 12.53
N GLY A 203 14.56 16.85 11.42
CA GLY A 203 14.63 15.40 11.33
C GLY A 203 13.44 14.82 10.56
N PRO A 204 13.32 13.49 10.54
CA PRO A 204 12.20 12.81 9.91
C PRO A 204 10.88 13.07 10.66
N ASP A 205 9.86 13.56 9.95
CA ASP A 205 8.53 13.90 10.49
C ASP A 205 7.44 13.55 9.47
N MET A 206 6.83 12.36 9.64
CA MET A 206 5.81 11.83 8.74
C MET A 206 4.68 12.83 8.52
N LYS A 207 4.16 13.47 9.58
CA LYS A 207 2.97 14.34 9.49
C LYS A 207 3.26 15.61 8.68
N ARG A 208 4.46 16.18 8.83
CA ARG A 208 4.84 17.42 8.15
C ARG A 208 5.25 17.21 6.70
N HIS A 209 5.87 16.05 6.39
CA HIS A 209 6.50 15.79 5.10
C HIS A 209 5.87 14.60 4.35
N GLN A 210 4.60 14.26 4.63
CA GLN A 210 3.84 13.16 4.03
C GLN A 210 4.06 12.97 2.52
N ILE A 211 3.84 14.04 1.74
CA ILE A 211 3.98 14.00 0.27
C ILE A 211 5.43 13.77 -0.17
N TYR A 212 6.42 14.27 0.58
CA TYR A 212 7.83 14.03 0.31
C TYR A 212 8.19 12.55 0.48
N TYR A 213 7.70 11.92 1.54
CA TYR A 213 7.92 10.49 1.77
C TYR A 213 7.18 9.62 0.76
N SER A 214 6.00 10.02 0.30
CA SER A 214 5.31 9.30 -0.78
C SER A 214 6.05 9.41 -2.11
N MET A 215 6.65 10.56 -2.45
CA MET A 215 7.55 10.67 -3.61
C MET A 215 8.79 9.79 -3.45
N ALA A 216 9.41 9.81 -2.27
CA ALA A 216 10.57 8.98 -1.99
C ALA A 216 10.25 7.50 -2.18
N GLN A 217 9.17 7.02 -1.56
CA GLN A 217 8.70 5.64 -1.67
C GLN A 217 8.41 5.26 -3.12
N ALA A 218 7.73 6.13 -3.89
CA ALA A 218 7.49 5.92 -5.30
C ALA A 218 8.79 5.76 -6.12
N ILE A 219 9.78 6.61 -5.87
CA ILE A 219 11.09 6.58 -6.56
C ILE A 219 11.86 5.30 -6.20
N LEU A 220 11.95 4.95 -4.91
CA LEU A 220 12.61 3.72 -4.48
C LEU A 220 11.92 2.49 -5.07
N TYR A 221 10.59 2.49 -5.05
CA TYR A 221 9.78 1.41 -5.61
C TYR A 221 9.99 1.23 -7.12
N VAL A 222 9.92 2.31 -7.91
CA VAL A 222 10.19 2.24 -9.36
C VAL A 222 11.63 1.80 -9.62
N TYR A 223 12.61 2.26 -8.84
CA TYR A 223 13.98 1.79 -8.96
C TYR A 223 14.08 0.28 -8.77
N CYS A 224 13.51 -0.28 -7.68
CA CYS A 224 13.62 -1.72 -7.41
C CYS A 224 13.08 -2.59 -8.55
N PHE A 225 11.98 -2.18 -9.19
CA PHE A 225 11.33 -2.97 -10.24
C PHE A 225 11.78 -2.65 -11.67
N ARG A 226 12.28 -1.43 -11.93
CA ARG A 226 12.55 -0.92 -13.29
C ARG A 226 13.94 -0.30 -13.42
N TRP A 227 14.91 -0.68 -12.57
CA TRP A 227 16.27 -0.15 -12.64
C TRP A 227 16.93 -0.33 -14.02
N LYS A 228 16.60 -1.40 -14.76
CA LYS A 228 17.11 -1.65 -16.12
C LYS A 228 16.78 -0.48 -17.06
N ASP A 229 15.57 0.09 -16.96
CA ASP A 229 15.16 1.26 -17.75
C ASP A 229 15.89 2.55 -17.35
N LEU A 230 16.54 2.57 -16.19
CA LEU A 230 17.30 3.73 -15.70
C LEU A 230 18.79 3.67 -16.09
N VAL A 231 19.22 2.60 -16.75
CA VAL A 231 20.56 2.47 -17.34
C VAL A 231 20.51 3.00 -18.79
N VAL A 232 21.43 3.92 -19.12
CA VAL A 232 21.48 4.61 -20.43
C VAL A 232 22.10 3.71 -21.50
N SER A 233 23.21 3.06 -21.16
CA SER A 233 23.95 2.17 -22.06
C SER A 233 24.10 0.80 -21.40
N VAL A 234 23.54 -0.23 -22.05
CA VAL A 234 23.74 -1.62 -21.62
C VAL A 234 25.16 -2.03 -22.03
N PRO A 235 26.02 -2.49 -21.12
CA PRO A 235 27.36 -2.93 -21.49
C PRO A 235 27.30 -4.14 -22.46
N GLU A 236 28.18 -4.19 -23.46
CA GLU A 236 28.12 -5.19 -24.56
C GLU A 236 28.20 -6.66 -24.10
N HIS A 237 28.79 -6.90 -22.93
CA HIS A 237 29.02 -8.24 -22.35
C HIS A 237 27.94 -8.68 -21.35
N VAL A 238 26.87 -7.91 -21.22
CA VAL A 238 25.75 -8.16 -20.30
C VAL A 238 24.58 -8.73 -21.09
N ASP A 239 23.95 -9.77 -20.56
CA ASP A 239 22.70 -10.31 -21.11
C ASP A 239 21.52 -9.45 -20.60
N PRO A 240 20.78 -8.75 -21.48
CA PRO A 240 19.67 -7.89 -21.07
C PRO A 240 18.56 -8.62 -20.29
N GLU A 241 18.39 -9.92 -20.54
CA GLU A 241 17.35 -10.72 -19.90
C GLU A 241 17.80 -11.16 -18.49
N ASP A 242 19.08 -11.46 -18.31
CA ASP A 242 19.64 -11.88 -17.03
C ASP A 242 20.10 -10.68 -16.18
N ALA A 243 19.32 -10.35 -15.16
CA ALA A 243 19.65 -9.30 -14.18
C ALA A 243 20.99 -9.54 -13.45
N SER A 244 21.40 -10.80 -13.27
CA SER A 244 22.65 -11.13 -12.59
C SER A 244 23.89 -10.83 -13.43
N SER A 245 23.74 -10.81 -14.75
CA SER A 245 24.83 -10.49 -15.68
C SER A 245 25.28 -9.03 -15.58
N TYR A 246 24.47 -8.14 -14.99
CA TYR A 246 24.83 -6.73 -14.75
C TYR A 246 25.76 -6.54 -13.53
N LEU A 247 25.91 -7.57 -12.68
CA LEU A 247 26.67 -7.47 -11.45
C LEU A 247 28.16 -7.31 -11.71
N GLY A 248 28.81 -6.38 -11.00
CA GLY A 248 30.24 -6.11 -11.13
C GLY A 248 30.62 -5.25 -12.32
N HIS A 249 29.66 -4.79 -13.12
CA HIS A 249 29.89 -3.84 -14.21
C HIS A 249 29.58 -2.41 -13.79
N GLU A 250 30.34 -1.46 -14.35
CA GLU A 250 30.05 -0.04 -14.19
C GLU A 250 28.88 0.34 -15.08
N LEU A 251 27.75 0.67 -14.46
CA LEU A 251 26.52 1.05 -15.16
C LEU A 251 26.44 2.57 -15.32
N GLU A 252 26.15 3.02 -16.54
CA GLU A 252 25.83 4.40 -16.81
C GLU A 252 24.35 4.66 -16.50
N TRP A 253 24.09 5.36 -15.40
CA TRP A 253 22.74 5.73 -14.98
C TRP A 253 22.26 7.00 -15.70
N ILE A 254 20.94 7.21 -15.74
CA ILE A 254 20.38 8.50 -16.20
C ILE A 254 21.04 9.68 -15.48
N HIS A 255 21.22 10.77 -16.23
CA HIS A 255 22.02 11.92 -15.80
C HIS A 255 21.63 12.46 -14.41
N GLY A 256 22.60 12.54 -13.51
CA GLY A 256 22.42 13.12 -12.17
C GLY A 256 21.72 12.20 -11.16
N LEU A 257 21.39 10.95 -11.52
CA LEU A 257 20.67 10.02 -10.64
C LEU A 257 21.36 9.84 -9.29
N ARG A 258 22.67 9.55 -9.34
CA ARG A 258 23.47 9.24 -8.15
C ARG A 258 23.53 10.45 -7.21
N GLU A 259 23.80 11.64 -7.75
CA GLU A 259 23.95 12.87 -6.99
C GLU A 259 22.62 13.31 -6.37
N GLU A 260 21.51 13.21 -7.11
CA GLU A 260 20.20 13.58 -6.61
C GLU A 260 19.71 12.59 -5.55
N LEU A 261 19.82 11.28 -5.78
CA LEU A 261 19.46 10.28 -4.77
C LEU A 261 20.32 10.43 -3.50
N ALA A 262 21.63 10.62 -3.62
CA ALA A 262 22.48 10.88 -2.46
C ALA A 262 22.03 12.13 -1.69
N SER A 263 21.68 13.21 -2.40
CA SER A 263 21.17 14.44 -1.79
C SER A 263 19.84 14.24 -1.05
N HIS A 264 19.05 13.24 -1.43
CA HIS A 264 17.79 12.88 -0.77
C HIS A 264 17.97 11.90 0.40
N VAL A 265 18.85 10.90 0.24
CA VAL A 265 19.16 9.89 1.26
C VAL A 265 19.80 10.52 2.50
N TYR A 266 20.73 11.45 2.31
CA TYR A 266 21.49 12.09 3.39
C TYR A 266 20.91 13.42 3.86
N CYS A 267 19.72 13.80 3.40
CA CYS A 267 19.06 15.02 3.86
C CYS A 267 18.51 14.88 5.29
N ARG A 268 18.17 16.01 5.94
CA ARG A 268 17.69 16.02 7.34
C ARG A 268 16.35 15.31 7.49
N MET A 269 15.49 15.41 6.48
CA MET A 269 14.18 14.74 6.47
C MET A 269 14.28 13.20 6.41
N ASN A 270 15.45 12.64 6.04
CA ASN A 270 15.80 11.22 6.11
C ASN A 270 14.67 10.26 5.67
N PRO A 271 14.35 10.19 4.36
CA PRO A 271 13.24 9.38 3.86
C PRO A 271 13.39 7.88 4.15
N LEU A 272 14.62 7.36 4.22
CA LEU A 272 14.88 5.94 4.49
C LEU A 272 14.43 5.47 5.89
N LYS A 273 14.21 6.39 6.83
CA LYS A 273 13.66 6.03 8.16
C LYS A 273 12.14 5.86 8.14
N ILE A 274 11.47 6.48 7.16
CA ILE A 274 10.01 6.66 7.10
C ILE A 274 9.36 5.81 6.03
N CYS A 275 10.02 5.58 4.89
CA CYS A 275 9.53 4.66 3.86
C CYS A 275 9.50 3.21 4.37
N SER A 276 8.70 2.38 3.70
CA SER A 276 8.50 0.96 4.02
C SER A 276 9.85 0.22 4.13
N PRO A 277 10.09 -0.51 5.24
CA PRO A 277 11.35 -1.23 5.45
C PRO A 277 11.69 -2.19 4.30
N ALA A 278 10.71 -2.96 3.82
CA ALA A 278 10.90 -3.91 2.72
C ALA A 278 11.39 -3.23 1.43
N ILE A 279 10.84 -2.06 1.09
CA ILE A 279 11.26 -1.30 -0.10
C ILE A 279 12.67 -0.72 0.12
N VAL A 280 12.97 -0.23 1.32
CA VAL A 280 14.27 0.36 1.66
C VAL A 280 15.39 -0.69 1.65
N ASP A 281 15.13 -1.88 2.17
CA ASP A 281 16.10 -2.98 2.22
C ASP A 281 16.38 -3.55 0.83
N GLU A 282 15.34 -3.70 0.00
CA GLU A 282 15.50 -4.10 -1.40
C GLU A 282 16.29 -3.03 -2.18
N PHE A 283 15.95 -1.75 -1.99
CA PHE A 283 16.69 -0.65 -2.60
C PHE A 283 18.17 -0.66 -2.18
N ALA A 284 18.48 -0.84 -0.89
CA ALA A 284 19.84 -0.87 -0.40
C ALA A 284 20.65 -2.03 -1.02
N THR A 285 20.01 -3.19 -1.14
CA THR A 285 20.61 -4.39 -1.72
C THR A 285 20.90 -4.19 -3.21
N LEU A 286 19.91 -3.72 -3.99
CA LEU A 286 20.06 -3.48 -5.42
C LEU A 286 21.04 -2.33 -5.71
N ALA A 287 20.92 -1.21 -5.01
CA ALA A 287 21.79 -0.05 -5.21
C ALA A 287 23.26 -0.37 -4.91
N HIS A 288 23.53 -1.26 -3.96
CA HIS A 288 24.87 -1.76 -3.69
C HIS A 288 25.36 -2.72 -4.78
N LYS A 289 24.57 -3.75 -5.10
CA LYS A 289 24.90 -4.77 -6.10
C LYS A 289 25.15 -4.19 -7.50
N LEU A 290 24.39 -3.17 -7.87
CA LEU A 290 24.47 -2.48 -9.16
C LEU A 290 25.44 -1.27 -9.15
N GLY A 291 26.18 -1.07 -8.06
CA GLY A 291 27.19 -0.02 -7.96
C GLY A 291 26.65 1.41 -7.92
N LEU A 292 25.35 1.63 -7.72
CA LEU A 292 24.73 2.96 -7.66
C LEU A 292 25.12 3.72 -6.38
N MET A 293 25.02 3.10 -5.20
CA MET A 293 25.44 3.72 -3.93
C MET A 293 25.44 2.71 -2.79
N TYR A 294 26.23 2.99 -1.74
CA TYR A 294 26.31 2.17 -0.53
C TYR A 294 25.68 2.90 0.66
N ILE A 295 24.48 2.47 1.08
CA ILE A 295 23.66 3.16 2.10
C ILE A 295 23.50 2.40 3.42
N PHE A 296 24.02 1.17 3.54
CA PHE A 296 23.90 0.36 4.76
C PHE A 296 24.35 1.08 6.05
N PRO A 297 25.42 1.90 6.07
CA PRO A 297 25.78 2.67 7.28
C PRO A 297 24.68 3.64 7.71
N ARG A 298 23.97 4.24 6.75
CA ARG A 298 22.84 5.15 7.02
C ARG A 298 21.64 4.39 7.56
N LEU A 299 21.40 3.17 7.09
CA LEU A 299 20.34 2.30 7.62
C LEU A 299 20.65 1.85 9.06
N ALA A 300 21.89 1.48 9.34
CA ALA A 300 22.33 1.14 10.69
C ALA A 300 22.19 2.33 11.67
N GLU A 301 22.47 3.55 11.22
CA GLU A 301 22.20 4.78 11.99
C GLU A 301 20.70 4.93 12.30
N ASN A 302 19.83 4.68 11.32
CA ASN A 302 18.37 4.77 11.50
C ASN A 302 17.84 3.77 12.53
N GLN A 303 18.35 2.53 12.52
CA GLN A 303 18.00 1.50 13.50
C GLN A 303 18.42 1.91 14.92
N ARG A 304 19.63 2.45 15.08
CA ARG A 304 20.11 2.97 16.38
C ARG A 304 19.26 4.11 16.90
N LEU A 305 18.83 5.03 16.03
CA LEU A 305 17.93 6.12 16.41
C LEU A 305 16.56 5.60 16.86
N ARG A 306 16.01 4.57 16.22
CA ARG A 306 14.76 3.92 16.66
C ARG A 306 14.92 3.33 18.07
N LEU A 307 16.00 2.57 18.32
CA LEU A 307 16.31 2.01 19.64
C LEU A 307 16.48 3.11 20.71
N SER A 308 17.19 4.20 20.39
CA SER A 308 17.39 5.29 21.34
C SER A 308 16.11 6.05 21.69
N GLN A 309 15.17 6.18 20.73
CA GLN A 309 13.87 6.79 20.97
C GLN A 309 13.01 5.88 21.85
N PHE A 310 12.99 4.58 21.57
CA PHE A 310 12.29 3.59 22.38
C PHE A 310 12.82 3.56 23.83
N VAL A 311 14.14 3.54 24.01
CA VAL A 311 14.80 3.62 25.32
C VAL A 311 14.51 4.96 25.99
N SER A 312 14.60 6.09 25.29
CA SER A 312 14.28 7.41 25.87
C SER A 312 12.81 7.54 26.26
N ASP A 313 11.87 6.94 25.53
CA ASP A 313 10.46 6.92 25.89
C ASP A 313 10.21 6.00 27.10
N THR A 314 10.92 4.86 27.17
CA THR A 314 10.86 3.90 28.29
C THR A 314 11.43 4.48 29.59
N TYR A 315 12.60 5.12 29.52
CA TYR A 315 13.28 5.69 30.69
C TYR A 315 12.85 7.15 31.00
N GLY A 316 12.39 7.91 29.99
CA GLY A 316 11.91 9.29 30.15
C GLY A 316 10.54 9.38 30.82
N ASN A 317 9.72 8.34 30.71
CA ASN A 317 8.47 8.19 31.47
C ASN A 317 8.67 7.56 32.86
N GLY A 318 9.91 7.45 33.36
CA GLY A 318 10.19 7.00 34.73
C GLY A 318 10.08 5.48 34.94
N GLY A 319 10.14 4.68 33.89
CA GLY A 319 10.25 3.22 33.97
C GLY A 319 11.66 2.78 34.36
N ALA A 320 12.09 3.08 35.58
CA ALA A 320 13.30 2.52 36.14
C ALA A 320 13.12 1.01 36.34
N LEU A 321 13.90 0.24 35.58
CA LEU A 321 14.31 -1.15 35.80
C LEU A 321 14.20 -1.57 37.29
N ARG A 322 13.09 -2.22 37.66
CA ARG A 322 12.98 -3.04 38.87
C ARG A 322 13.15 -4.49 38.45
N ASP A 323 14.39 -4.94 38.48
CA ASP A 323 14.73 -6.36 38.51
C ASP A 323 14.60 -6.85 39.96
N THR A 324 13.48 -7.50 40.27
CA THR A 324 13.37 -8.56 41.29
C THR A 324 12.10 -9.37 40.98
N GLY A 325 12.28 -10.66 40.70
CA GLY A 325 11.30 -11.54 40.08
C GLY A 325 9.99 -11.78 40.83
N GLY A 326 9.00 -12.19 40.05
CA GLY A 326 7.66 -12.60 40.47
C GLY A 326 6.74 -12.59 39.26
N ALA A 327 6.24 -13.77 38.87
CA ALA A 327 5.34 -13.98 37.76
C ALA A 327 4.12 -13.04 37.81
N GLN A 328 3.80 -12.42 36.65
CA GLN A 328 2.47 -12.01 36.19
C GLN A 328 2.65 -11.26 34.85
N GLY A 329 2.74 -12.03 33.77
CA GLY A 329 2.22 -11.57 32.49
C GLY A 329 0.70 -11.65 32.54
N GLU A 330 0.02 -10.88 31.69
CA GLU A 330 -1.44 -10.87 31.49
C GLU A 330 -2.30 -9.94 32.38
N GLU A 331 -2.03 -8.63 32.48
CA GLU A 331 -3.07 -7.67 32.92
C GLU A 331 -3.03 -6.29 32.21
N ALA A 332 -2.59 -6.22 30.95
CA ALA A 332 -2.63 -4.96 30.17
C ALA A 332 -3.58 -4.97 28.96
N HIS A 333 -4.37 -6.04 28.76
CA HIS A 333 -5.27 -6.21 27.62
C HIS A 333 -6.77 -6.24 27.98
N GLN A 334 -7.20 -5.61 29.08
CA GLN A 334 -8.62 -5.60 29.47
C GLN A 334 -9.25 -4.23 29.78
N LEU A 335 -8.58 -3.11 29.49
CA LEU A 335 -9.13 -1.77 29.77
C LEU A 335 -9.46 -0.91 28.55
N LEU A 336 -9.84 -1.52 27.43
CA LEU A 336 -10.39 -0.80 26.27
C LEU A 336 -11.65 -1.41 25.65
N ASN A 337 -12.37 -2.27 26.39
CA ASN A 337 -13.62 -2.88 25.90
C ASN A 337 -14.84 -2.70 26.82
N MET A 338 -14.89 -1.65 27.65
CA MET A 338 -16.03 -1.38 28.54
C MET A 338 -16.61 0.03 28.43
N THR A 339 -16.87 0.50 27.20
CA THR A 339 -17.80 1.63 27.00
C THR A 339 -18.51 1.53 25.65
N ALA A 340 -19.34 0.51 25.47
CA ALA A 340 -20.41 0.49 24.49
C ALA A 340 -21.36 -0.66 24.82
N GLU A 341 -22.14 -0.51 25.89
CA GLU A 341 -23.41 -1.22 26.15
C GLU A 341 -23.86 -0.90 27.58
N ASN A 342 -24.59 0.21 27.73
CA ASN A 342 -25.74 0.29 28.64
C ASN A 342 -26.45 1.63 28.42
N ASP A 343 -27.50 1.60 27.61
CA ASP A 343 -28.73 2.36 27.93
C ASP A 343 -29.89 1.71 27.16
N SER A 344 -30.39 0.63 27.72
CA SER A 344 -31.76 0.14 27.50
C SER A 344 -32.40 -0.02 28.87
N SER A 345 -33.40 0.82 29.16
CA SER A 345 -34.45 0.49 30.11
C SER A 345 -35.76 0.99 29.54
N ASP A 346 -36.49 0.02 28.96
CA ASP A 346 -37.92 -0.20 28.96
C ASP A 346 -38.80 0.79 29.76
N GLU A 347 -39.92 1.19 29.17
CA GLU A 347 -41.25 0.96 29.76
C GLU A 347 -42.34 1.05 28.67
N ASP A 348 -43.24 0.07 28.74
CA ASP A 348 -44.28 -0.32 27.78
C ASP A 348 -45.58 0.52 27.83
N ASP A 349 -46.37 0.36 26.77
CA ASP A 349 -47.85 0.36 26.65
C ASP A 349 -48.70 1.57 27.12
N GLU A 350 -49.52 2.11 26.20
CA GLU A 350 -50.99 1.89 26.18
C GLU A 350 -51.70 2.74 25.09
N ASP A 351 -52.81 2.17 24.61
CA ASP A 351 -53.76 2.62 23.59
C ASP A 351 -54.36 4.02 23.79
N ASP A 352 -54.73 4.70 22.69
CA ASP A 352 -56.10 5.23 22.46
C ASP A 352 -56.15 6.11 21.19
N GLU A 353 -56.97 5.73 20.22
CA GLU A 353 -57.59 6.70 19.30
C GLU A 353 -58.67 7.50 20.06
N PRO A 354 -58.98 8.74 19.64
CA PRO A 354 -60.21 8.85 18.86
C PRO A 354 -60.21 9.92 17.75
N ASP A 355 -61.08 9.65 16.78
CA ASP A 355 -61.73 10.55 15.83
C ASP A 355 -62.00 11.97 16.37
N THR A 356 -61.82 12.98 15.51
CA THR A 356 -62.84 14.04 15.33
C THR A 356 -62.72 14.67 13.93
N ASP A 357 -63.78 14.45 13.14
CA ASP A 357 -64.19 15.30 12.02
C ASP A 357 -64.42 16.74 12.48
N VAL A 358 -64.01 17.73 11.67
CA VAL A 358 -64.81 18.96 11.39
C VAL A 358 -64.42 19.50 10.01
N ASP A 359 -65.37 19.44 9.09
CA ASP A 359 -65.48 20.20 7.85
C ASP A 359 -65.57 21.72 8.10
N GLU A 360 -65.03 22.55 7.20
CA GLU A 360 -65.78 23.64 6.54
C GLU A 360 -64.91 24.35 5.49
N ASP A 361 -65.28 24.19 4.21
CA ASP A 361 -65.74 25.25 3.30
C ASP A 361 -65.07 26.64 3.43
N THR A 362 -64.65 27.37 2.39
CA THR A 362 -65.20 27.55 1.05
C THR A 362 -64.35 28.59 0.28
N ALA A 363 -64.37 28.51 -1.06
CA ALA A 363 -64.44 29.62 -2.03
C ALA A 363 -63.30 30.68 -2.07
N THR A 364 -62.79 31.19 -3.19
CA THR A 364 -63.18 31.23 -4.62
C THR A 364 -62.06 31.98 -5.38
N ALA A 365 -61.85 31.62 -6.66
CA ALA A 365 -61.64 32.46 -7.88
C ALA A 365 -60.80 33.76 -7.77
N SER A 366 -59.97 34.20 -8.72
CA SER A 366 -59.80 34.05 -10.17
C SER A 366 -58.50 34.83 -10.53
N GLU A 367 -57.67 34.45 -11.51
CA GLU A 367 -57.62 35.06 -12.87
C GLU A 367 -57.86 36.60 -12.84
N ASN A 368 -57.04 37.49 -13.42
CA ASN A 368 -56.25 37.42 -14.64
C ASN A 368 -55.32 38.66 -14.75
N GLU A 369 -54.27 38.48 -15.57
CA GLU A 369 -53.78 39.35 -16.67
C GLU A 369 -53.60 40.88 -16.48
N ASP A 370 -52.35 41.27 -16.75
CA ASP A 370 -51.89 42.26 -17.73
C ASP A 370 -52.17 43.77 -17.61
N GLU A 371 -51.06 44.49 -17.91
CA GLU A 371 -50.89 45.86 -18.46
C GLU A 371 -51.32 47.03 -17.55
N ASP A 372 -50.50 48.06 -17.30
CA ASP A 372 -49.48 48.77 -18.11
C ASP A 372 -48.19 49.11 -17.34
#